data_AF-A0A164A5Y4-F1
#
_entry.id   AF-A0A164A5Y4-F1
#
_cell.length_a   1.000
_cell.length_b   1.000
_cell.length_c   1.000
_cell.angle_alpha   90.00
_cell.angle_beta   90.00
_cell.angle_gamma   90.00
#
_symmetry.space_group_name_H-M   'P 1'
#
loop_
_entity.id
_entity.type
_entity.pdbx_description
1 polymer ?
#
loop_
_entity_poly.entity_id
_entity_poly.type
_entity_poly.pdbx_seq_one_letter_code
_entity_poly.pdbx_strand_id
1 'polypeptide(L)' 'MNAEAIQRLVPELFRVIAELEAAALGRHFTADAHLIGSIGEVIAADGYELNLTTASTKGIDAHDA' A
#
# COMPACT_ATOMS: atom_id res chain seq x y z
N MET A 1 -11.11 1.63 8.85
CA MET A 1 -9.77 1.41 8.30
C MET A 1 -8.74 2.00 9.27
N ASN A 2 -7.50 1.51 9.36
CA ASN A 2 -6.48 2.06 10.26
C ASN A 2 -5.30 2.60 9.46
N ALA A 3 -5.48 3.76 8.83
CA ALA A 3 -4.48 4.34 7.94
C ALA A 3 -3.23 4.82 8.68
N GLU A 4 -3.35 5.28 9.93
CA GLU A 4 -2.19 5.63 10.76
C GLU A 4 -1.27 4.43 10.95
N ALA A 5 -1.81 3.25 11.27
CA ALA A 5 -1.01 2.03 11.35
C ALA A 5 -0.37 1.68 10.00
N ILE A 6 -1.11 1.81 8.90
CA ILE A 6 -0.57 1.56 7.55
C ILE A 6 0.61 2.50 7.26
N GLN A 7 0.46 3.81 7.51
CA GLN A 7 1.51 4.80 7.30
C GLN A 7 2.80 4.46 8.07
N ARG A 8 2.67 4.00 9.33
CA ARG A 8 3.83 3.56 10.13
C ARG A 8 4.47 2.27 9.60
N LEU A 9 3.71 1.38 8.99
CA LEU A 9 4.20 0.11 8.45
C LEU A 9 4.92 0.26 7.10
N VAL A 10 4.64 1.31 6.32
CA VAL A 10 5.29 1.52 5.01
C VAL A 10 6.82 1.56 5.10
N PRO A 11 7.45 2.36 5.98
CA PRO A 11 8.90 2.32 6.15
C PRO A 11 9.43 0.95 6.59
N GLU A 12 8.69 0.24 7.44
CA GLU A 12 9.05 -1.11 7.90
C GLU A 12 9.04 -2.11 6.75
N LEU A 13 8.04 -2.03 5.86
CA LEU A 13 7.96 -2.86 4.64
C LEU A 13 9.20 -2.65 3.75
N PHE A 14 9.58 -1.40 3.48
CA PHE A 14 10.77 -1.12 2.67
C PHE A 14 12.06 -1.59 3.34
N ARG A 15 12.17 -1.50 4.67
CA ARG A 15 13.29 -2.09 5.42
C ARG A 15 13.34 -3.60 5.23
N VAL A 16 12.22 -4.30 5.38
CA VAL A 16 12.13 -5.76 5.19
C VAL A 16 12.49 -6.15 3.76
N ILE A 17 12.02 -5.40 2.74
CA ILE A 17 12.40 -5.64 1.34
C ILE A 17 13.92 -5.56 1.17
N ALA A 18 14.57 -4.53 1.70
CA ALA A 18 16.02 -4.39 1.62
C ALA A 18 16.76 -5.56 2.31
N GLU A 19 16.26 -6.03 3.46
CA GLU A 19 16.80 -7.19 4.16
C GLU A 19 16.64 -8.49 3.35
N LEU A 20 15.51 -8.67 2.67
CA LEU A 20 15.27 -9.83 1.80
C LEU A 20 16.20 -9.84 0.58
N GLU A 21 16.39 -8.68 -0.07
CA GLU A 21 17.32 -8.56 -1.20
C GLU A 21 18.78 -8.81 -0.78
N ALA A 22 19.18 -8.33 0.40
CA ALA A 22 20.49 -8.62 0.97
C ALA A 22 20.68 -10.11 1.28
N ALA A 23 19.62 -10.79 1.74
CA ALA A 23 19.65 -12.22 2.06
C ALA A 23 19.64 -13.13 0.82
N ALA A 24 19.14 -12.65 -0.32
CA ALA A 24 19.02 -13.42 -1.56
C ALA A 24 19.63 -12.66 -2.75
N LEU A 25 20.96 -12.59 -2.77
CA LEU A 25 21.75 -11.91 -3.81
C LEU A 25 21.25 -12.25 -5.23
N GLY A 26 20.90 -11.22 -6.00
CA GLY A 26 20.41 -11.35 -7.38
C GLY A 26 18.91 -11.65 -7.51
N ARG A 27 18.15 -11.69 -6.40
CA ARG A 27 16.68 -11.70 -6.41
C ARG A 27 16.14 -10.33 -6.02
N HIS A 28 15.12 -9.89 -6.75
CA HIS A 28 14.39 -8.66 -6.47
C HIS A 28 13.14 -8.97 -5.64
N PHE A 29 12.96 -8.25 -4.55
CA PHE A 29 11.75 -8.27 -3.72
C PHE A 29 11.00 -6.95 -3.88
N THR A 30 10.67 -6.61 -5.13
CA THR A 30 10.08 -5.32 -5.50
C THR A 30 8.76 -5.08 -4.76
N ALA A 31 8.60 -3.91 -4.15
CA ALA A 31 7.29 -3.39 -3.80
C ALA A 31 6.56 -3.04 -5.11
N ASP A 32 5.81 -3.98 -5.66
CA ASP A 32 5.15 -3.78 -6.93
C ASP A 32 4.06 -2.68 -6.87
N ALA A 33 3.71 -2.17 -8.05
CA ALA A 33 2.76 -1.07 -8.18
C ALA A 33 1.36 -1.43 -7.65
N HIS A 34 1.00 -2.72 -7.58
CA HIS A 34 -0.28 -3.14 -7.02
C HIS A 34 -0.26 -2.96 -5.50
N LEU A 35 0.75 -3.51 -4.82
CA LEU A 35 0.87 -3.38 -3.36
C LEU A 35 0.93 -1.91 -2.92
N ILE A 36 1.77 -1.11 -3.58
CA ILE A 36 1.90 0.32 -3.26
C ILE A 36 0.62 1.08 -3.63
N GLY A 37 -0.06 0.71 -4.71
CA GLY A 37 -1.37 1.26 -5.09
C GLY A 37 -2.42 1.08 -3.99
N SER A 38 -2.59 -0.16 -3.52
CA SER A 38 -3.55 -0.45 -2.44
C SER A 38 -3.23 0.26 -1.13
N ILE A 39 -1.95 0.44 -0.79
CA ILE A 39 -1.53 1.24 0.36
C ILE A 39 -1.94 2.71 0.15
N GLY A 40 -1.70 3.25 -1.04
CA GLY A 40 -2.05 4.62 -1.40
C GLY A 40 -3.55 4.88 -1.33
N GLU A 41 -4.38 3.97 -1.85
CA GLU A 41 -5.84 4.05 -1.78
C GLU A 41 -6.33 4.14 -0.33
N VAL A 42 -5.80 3.31 0.56
CA VAL A 42 -6.13 3.32 1.99
C VAL A 42 -5.74 4.65 2.65
N ILE A 43 -4.54 5.16 2.39
CA ILE A 43 -4.09 6.44 2.97
C ILE A 43 -4.91 7.61 2.41
N ALA A 44 -5.21 7.59 1.12
CA ALA A 44 -6.00 8.63 0.46
C ALA A 44 -7.45 8.66 0.98
N ALA A 45 -8.10 7.51 1.11
CA ALA A 45 -9.46 7.46 1.61
C ALA A 45 -9.58 7.93 3.07
N ASP A 46 -8.57 7.71 3.89
CA ASP A 46 -8.52 8.29 5.25
C ASP A 46 -8.31 9.81 5.23
N GLY A 47 -7.34 10.31 4.45
CA GLY A 47 -7.01 11.73 4.39
C GLY A 47 -8.04 12.62 3.68
N TYR A 48 -8.86 12.04 2.78
CA TYR A 48 -9.90 12.74 2.03
C TYR A 48 -11.32 12.37 2.45
N GLU A 49 -11.49 11.58 3.52
CA GLU A 49 -12.80 11.13 4.01
C GLU A 49 -13.64 10.44 2.90
N LEU A 50 -13.06 9.42 2.26
CA LEU A 50 -13.69 8.65 1.18
C LEU A 50 -14.03 7.22 1.61
N ASN A 51 -15.06 6.65 0.99
CA ASN A 51 -15.42 5.24 1.08
C ASN A 51 -14.79 4.47 -0.10
N LEU A 52 -13.90 3.53 0.20
CA LEU A 52 -13.31 2.66 -0.83
C LEU A 52 -14.34 1.72 -1.44
N THR A 53 -14.23 1.49 -2.75
CA THR A 53 -14.99 0.43 -3.43
C THR A 53 -14.37 -0.94 -3.11
N THR A 54 -15.04 -2.02 -3.52
CA THR A 54 -14.44 -3.36 -3.46
C THR A 54 -13.16 -3.37 -4.29
N ALA A 55 -12.09 -3.98 -3.76
CA ALA A 55 -10.82 -4.08 -4.48
C ALA A 55 -11.01 -4.61 -5.91
N SER A 56 -10.29 -4.02 -6.87
CA SER A 56 -10.40 -4.31 -8.31
C SER A 56 -11.74 -3.89 -8.97
N THR A 57 -12.51 -2.99 -8.35
CA THR A 57 -13.64 -2.33 -9.03
C THR A 57 -13.12 -1.54 -10.22
N LYS A 58 -13.66 -1.82 -11.41
CA LYS A 58 -13.18 -1.19 -12.64
C LYS A 58 -13.57 0.29 -12.68
N GLY A 59 -12.57 1.16 -12.71
CA GLY A 59 -12.70 2.57 -13.08
C GLY A 59 -13.07 3.53 -11.95
N ILE A 60 -13.30 3.04 -10.72
CA ILE A 60 -13.61 3.86 -9.55
C ILE A 60 -13.01 3.20 -8.30
N ASP A 61 -12.12 3.91 -7.61
CA ASP A 61 -11.44 3.41 -6.42
C ASP A 61 -12.15 3.83 -5.12
N ALA A 62 -12.83 4.97 -5.12
CA ALA A 62 -13.55 5.48 -3.96
C ALA A 62 -14.73 6.41 -4.34
N HIS A 63 -15.60 6.66 -3.38
CA HIS A 63 -16.70 7.62 -3.45
C HIS A 63 -16.77 8.44 -2.16
N ASP A 64 -17.46 9.58 -2.17
CA ASP A 64 -17.61 10.45 -1.00
C ASP A 64 -18.26 9.70 0.19
N ALA A 65 -17.93 10.13 1.41
CA ALA A 65 -18.42 9.55 2.67
C ALA A 65 -19.95 9.55 2.83
#